data_AF-A0A831SND0-F1
#
_entry.id   AF-A0A831SND0-F1
#
_cell.length_a   1.000
_cell.length_b   1.000
_cell.length_c   1.000
_cell.angle_alpha   90.00
_cell.angle_beta   90.00
_cell.angle_gamma   90.00
#
_symmetry.space_group_name_H-M   'P 1'
#
loop_
_entity.id
_entity.type
_entity.pdbx_description
1 polymer ?
#
loop_
_entity_poly.entity_id
_entity_poly.type
_entity_poly.pdbx_seq_one_letter_code
_entity_poly.pdbx_strand_id
1 'polypeptide(L)'
;MKKYLTFILAVIIFTIIHEGTHALIAMAFEEYQAFQVHPYGLEVIFKTPVAEREGIKWGFISGMSNMVTLLLGYLMFLFRVKIARLRSSFLSALGYWLIMLFLLLDALNLLIGPFIYGGDIGGIVVGFGINQYFVQIVFFVILLVNRELIAQKLLPVYGIKTKHPLFRPWIRLKENM
;
A
#
# COMPACT_ATOMS: atom_id res chain seq x y z
N MET A 1 0.29 22.48 10.91
CA MET A 1 1.19 22.58 9.74
C MET A 1 2.12 21.37 9.62
N LYS A 2 3.02 21.08 10.59
CA LYS A 2 3.95 19.93 10.50
C LYS A 2 3.28 18.56 10.29
N LYS A 3 2.13 18.29 10.94
CA LYS A 3 1.39 17.02 10.82
C LYS A 3 0.85 16.76 9.41
N TYR A 4 0.23 17.78 8.80
CA TYR A 4 -0.27 17.69 7.42
C TYR A 4 0.87 17.57 6.43
N LEU A 5 1.98 18.30 6.65
CA LEU A 5 3.16 18.20 5.79
C LEU A 5 3.75 16.79 5.78
N THR A 6 3.91 16.15 6.95
CA THR A 6 4.43 14.77 7.02
C THR A 6 3.48 13.75 6.39
N PHE A 7 2.16 13.97 6.47
CA PHE A 7 1.19 13.11 5.81
C PHE A 7 1.23 13.26 4.30
N ILE A 8 1.19 14.50 3.79
CA ILE A 8 1.29 14.80 2.35
C ILE A 8 2.58 14.23 1.78
N LEU A 9 3.71 14.41 2.48
CA LEU A 9 4.98 13.84 2.07
C LEU A 9 4.95 12.31 2.04
N ALA A 10 4.30 11.67 3.02
CA ALA A 10 4.13 10.22 3.03
C ALA A 10 3.29 9.74 1.83
N VAL A 11 2.22 10.46 1.46
CA VAL A 11 1.42 10.18 0.27
C VAL A 11 2.27 10.31 -1.00
N ILE A 12 3.04 11.39 -1.12
CA ILE A 12 3.95 11.60 -2.27
C ILE A 12 4.95 10.44 -2.39
N ILE A 13 5.61 10.07 -1.28
CA ILE A 13 6.58 8.96 -1.26
C ILE A 13 5.89 7.65 -1.64
N PHE A 14 4.71 7.38 -1.08
CA PHE A 14 3.93 6.20 -1.42
C PHE A 14 3.63 6.14 -2.92
N THR A 15 3.09 7.22 -3.50
CA THR A 15 2.75 7.27 -4.92
C THR A 15 3.97 7.11 -5.81
N ILE A 16 5.10 7.77 -5.47
CA ILE A 16 6.35 7.62 -6.22
C ILE A 16 6.82 6.16 -6.20
N ILE A 17 6.75 5.47 -5.06
CA ILE A 17 7.17 4.07 -4.96
C ILE A 17 6.21 3.15 -5.71
N HIS A 18 4.90 3.36 -5.54
CA HIS A 18 3.88 2.52 -6.16
C HIS A 18 3.93 2.65 -7.70
N GLU A 19 3.73 3.85 -8.23
CA GLU A 19 3.76 4.11 -9.66
C GLU A 19 5.15 3.94 -10.27
N GLY A 20 6.20 4.29 -9.51
CA GLY A 20 7.58 4.03 -9.92
C GLY A 20 7.85 2.54 -10.09
N THR A 21 7.25 1.68 -9.27
CA THR A 21 7.38 0.22 -9.43
C THR A 21 6.66 -0.25 -10.69
N HIS A 22 5.45 0.24 -11.00
CA HIS A 22 4.79 -0.04 -12.28
C HIS A 22 5.69 0.35 -13.46
N ALA A 23 6.27 1.54 -13.42
CA ALA A 23 7.16 2.03 -14.48
C ALA A 23 8.41 1.16 -14.62
N LEU A 24 9.09 0.83 -13.53
CA LEU A 24 10.30 0.01 -13.55
C LEU A 24 10.03 -1.40 -14.10
N ILE A 25 8.95 -2.05 -13.68
CA ILE A 25 8.60 -3.38 -14.15
C ILE A 25 8.16 -3.34 -15.61
N ALA A 26 7.39 -2.32 -16.01
CA ALA A 26 7.01 -2.15 -17.41
C ALA A 26 8.21 -1.84 -18.31
N MET A 27 9.21 -1.08 -17.85
CA MET A 27 10.45 -0.89 -18.59
C MET A 27 11.20 -2.22 -18.77
N ALA A 28 11.24 -3.06 -17.73
CA ALA A 28 11.88 -4.38 -17.80
C ALA A 28 11.17 -5.34 -18.78
N PHE A 29 9.87 -5.17 -19.00
CA PHE A 29 9.09 -5.89 -20.02
C PHE A 29 8.93 -5.12 -21.34
N GLU A 30 9.62 -3.99 -21.51
CA GLU A 30 9.52 -3.10 -22.69
C GLU A 30 8.11 -2.56 -22.99
N GLU A 31 7.22 -2.54 -21.99
CA GLU A 31 5.83 -2.08 -22.07
C GLU A 31 5.64 -0.61 -21.66
N TYR A 32 6.64 0.03 -21.06
CA TYR A 32 6.51 1.44 -20.63
C TYR A 32 6.37 2.37 -21.84
N GLN A 33 5.34 3.23 -21.83
CA GLN A 33 5.13 4.27 -22.85
C GLN A 33 5.33 5.67 -22.27
N ALA A 34 4.58 6.03 -21.23
CA ALA A 34 4.63 7.37 -20.66
C ALA A 34 4.17 7.37 -19.20
N PHE A 35 4.39 8.50 -18.54
CA PHE A 35 3.83 8.80 -17.23
C PHE A 35 2.84 9.95 -17.38
N GLN A 36 1.63 9.81 -16.86
CA GLN A 36 0.58 10.81 -16.99
C GLN A 36 0.06 11.24 -15.62
N VAL A 37 -0.23 12.53 -15.51
CA VAL A 37 -0.85 13.13 -14.31
C VAL A 37 -2.33 13.32 -14.60
N HIS A 38 -3.17 12.71 -13.77
CA HIS A 38 -4.63 12.85 -13.80
C HIS A 38 -5.11 13.61 -12.55
N PRO A 39 -6.32 14.22 -12.58
CA PRO A 39 -6.90 14.86 -11.40
C PRO A 39 -7.06 13.93 -10.19
N TYR A 40 -7.18 12.62 -10.44
CA TYR A 40 -7.36 11.58 -9.43
C TYR A 40 -6.08 10.81 -9.06
N GLY A 41 -4.94 11.11 -9.70
CA GLY A 41 -3.70 10.39 -9.41
C GLY A 41 -2.65 10.47 -10.50
N LEU A 42 -1.58 9.72 -10.30
CA LEU A 42 -0.55 9.50 -11.29
C LEU A 42 -0.79 8.14 -11.94
N GLU A 43 -0.50 7.99 -13.22
CA GLU A 43 -0.72 6.73 -13.95
C GLU A 43 0.43 6.46 -14.92
N VAL A 44 0.91 5.23 -14.93
CA VAL A 44 1.82 4.72 -15.96
C VAL A 44 1.02 4.26 -17.17
N ILE A 45 1.29 4.87 -18.33
CA ILE A 45 0.72 4.47 -19.61
C ILE A 45 1.62 3.40 -20.22
N PHE A 46 1.01 2.30 -20.67
CA PHE A 46 1.68 1.16 -21.29
C PHE A 46 1.42 1.13 -22.80
N LYS A 47 2.36 0.55 -23.56
CA LYS A 47 2.27 0.42 -25.02
C LYS A 47 1.09 -0.44 -25.45
N THR A 48 0.89 -1.57 -24.79
CA THR A 48 -0.20 -2.49 -25.12
C THR A 48 -1.55 -1.99 -24.56
N PRO A 49 -2.59 -1.85 -25.40
CA PRO A 49 -3.94 -1.52 -24.96
C PRO A 49 -4.52 -2.55 -23.99
N VAL A 50 -5.35 -2.11 -23.04
CA VAL A 50 -5.92 -2.97 -21.99
C VAL A 50 -6.57 -4.25 -22.52
N ALA A 51 -7.30 -4.15 -23.64
CA ALA A 51 -8.02 -5.28 -24.25
C ALA A 51 -7.09 -6.38 -24.82
N GLU A 52 -5.83 -6.04 -25.09
CA GLU A 52 -4.82 -6.95 -25.66
C GLU A 52 -3.86 -7.49 -24.59
N ARG A 53 -4.04 -7.10 -23.32
CA ARG A 53 -3.15 -7.50 -22.23
C ARG A 53 -3.41 -8.94 -21.84
N GLU A 54 -2.41 -9.80 -22.05
CA GLU A 54 -2.44 -11.19 -21.60
C GLU A 54 -1.07 -11.70 -21.12
N GLY A 55 -1.10 -12.74 -20.29
CA GLY A 55 0.10 -13.42 -19.81
C GLY A 55 0.76 -12.81 -18.58
N ILE A 56 1.70 -13.56 -18.01
CA ILE A 56 2.27 -13.33 -16.67
C ILE A 56 2.93 -11.97 -16.49
N LYS A 57 3.40 -11.34 -17.57
CA LYS A 57 4.00 -10.00 -17.52
C LYS A 57 3.05 -8.96 -16.92
N TRP A 58 1.75 -9.01 -17.24
CA TRP A 58 0.78 -8.07 -16.68
C TRP A 58 0.47 -8.33 -15.22
N GLY A 59 0.59 -9.59 -14.79
CA GLY A 59 0.52 -9.95 -13.38
C GLY A 59 1.63 -9.29 -12.58
N PHE A 60 2.86 -9.29 -13.11
CA PHE A 60 3.99 -8.60 -12.48
C PHE A 60 3.91 -7.08 -12.61
N ILE A 61 3.61 -6.55 -13.80
CA ILE A 61 3.49 -5.10 -14.02
C ILE A 61 2.48 -4.51 -13.05
N SER A 62 1.29 -5.11 -12.91
CA SER A 62 0.25 -4.59 -12.02
C SER A 62 0.41 -5.01 -10.55
N GLY A 63 0.96 -6.19 -10.26
CA GLY A 63 1.03 -6.70 -8.89
C GLY A 63 2.24 -6.26 -8.08
N MET A 64 3.36 -5.93 -8.74
CA MET A 64 4.64 -5.73 -8.03
C MET A 64 4.63 -4.50 -7.12
N SER A 65 3.97 -3.41 -7.52
CA SER A 65 3.83 -2.19 -6.71
C SER A 65 3.22 -2.49 -5.34
N ASN A 66 2.06 -3.18 -5.34
CA ASN A 66 1.35 -3.64 -4.15
C ASN A 66 2.20 -4.53 -3.24
N MET A 67 3.02 -5.41 -3.83
CA MET A 67 3.93 -6.26 -3.06
C MET A 67 5.05 -5.44 -2.42
N VAL A 68 5.68 -4.53 -3.19
CA VAL A 68 6.79 -3.69 -2.71
C VAL A 68 6.34 -2.77 -1.58
N THR A 69 5.20 -2.09 -1.72
CA THR A 69 4.66 -1.21 -0.69
C THR A 69 4.36 -1.98 0.59
N LEU A 70 3.69 -3.13 0.52
CA LEU A 70 3.41 -3.96 1.70
C LEU A 70 4.70 -4.45 2.38
N LEU A 71 5.68 -4.93 1.61
CA LEU A 71 6.97 -5.38 2.15
C LEU A 71 7.71 -4.24 2.86
N LEU A 72 7.74 -3.04 2.27
CA LEU A 72 8.29 -1.84 2.92
C LEU A 72 7.52 -1.49 4.19
N GLY A 73 6.20 -1.61 4.17
CA GLY A 73 5.33 -1.40 5.32
C GLY A 73 5.71 -2.33 6.48
N TYR A 74 5.84 -3.63 6.23
CA TYR A 74 6.24 -4.61 7.25
C TYR A 74 7.68 -4.37 7.75
N LEU A 75 8.60 -4.05 6.84
CA LEU A 75 9.99 -3.75 7.21
C LEU A 75 10.07 -2.52 8.12
N MET A 76 9.39 -1.43 7.75
CA MET A 76 9.33 -0.23 8.60
C MET A 76 8.60 -0.51 9.92
N PHE A 77 7.53 -1.29 9.89
CA PHE A 77 6.78 -1.68 11.08
C PHE A 77 7.63 -2.51 12.06
N LEU A 78 8.53 -3.36 11.57
CA LEU A 78 9.49 -4.09 12.40
C LEU A 78 10.35 -3.12 13.23
N PHE A 79 10.75 -1.99 12.62
CA PHE A 79 11.55 -0.95 13.27
C PHE A 79 10.73 0.19 13.89
N ARG A 80 9.40 0.05 14.01
CA ARG A 80 8.49 1.13 14.46
C ARG A 80 8.90 1.81 15.77
N VAL A 81 9.43 1.06 16.74
CA VAL A 81 9.87 1.63 18.03
C VAL A 81 11.11 2.52 17.85
N LYS A 82 12.05 2.11 17.00
CA LYS A 82 13.24 2.92 16.68
C LYS A 82 12.85 4.18 15.91
N ILE A 83 11.95 4.03 14.93
CA ILE A 83 11.41 5.14 14.12
C ILE A 83 10.69 6.16 15.01
N ALA A 84 9.83 5.70 15.94
CA ALA A 84 9.10 6.57 16.84
C ALA A 84 10.02 7.37 17.78
N ARG A 85 11.14 6.79 18.19
CA ARG A 85 12.15 7.39 19.09
C ARG A 85 13.20 8.23 18.37
N LEU A 86 13.09 8.45 17.06
CA LEU A 86 13.98 9.36 16.34
C LEU A 86 13.93 10.75 16.97
N ARG A 87 15.11 11.38 17.13
CA ARG A 87 15.24 12.74 17.71
C ARG A 87 14.44 13.79 16.94
N SER A 88 14.29 13.60 15.63
CA SER A 88 13.46 14.45 14.78
C SER A 88 11.99 14.02 14.86
N SER A 89 11.16 14.87 15.47
CA SER A 89 9.70 14.66 15.50
C SER A 89 9.08 14.65 14.10
N PHE A 90 9.70 15.34 13.14
CA PHE A 90 9.29 15.30 11.74
C PHE A 90 9.50 13.92 11.12
N LEU A 91 10.71 13.34 11.28
CA LEU A 91 11.00 12.00 10.75
C LEU A 91 10.22 10.90 11.46
N SER A 92 10.02 11.03 12.77
CA SER A 92 9.17 10.11 13.56
C SER A 92 7.72 10.12 13.06
N ALA A 93 7.15 11.30 12.78
CA ALA A 93 5.80 11.43 12.24
C ALA A 93 5.69 11.02 10.77
N LEU A 94 6.70 11.29 9.95
CA LEU A 94 6.76 10.80 8.57
C LEU A 94 6.78 9.26 8.53
N GLY A 95 7.63 8.64 9.36
CA GLY A 95 7.71 7.19 9.49
C GLY A 95 6.39 6.56 9.96
N TYR A 96 5.68 7.22 10.89
CA TYR A 96 4.32 6.82 11.28
C TYR A 96 3.38 6.74 10.07
N TRP A 97 3.29 7.82 9.29
CA TRP A 97 2.40 7.88 8.13
C TRP A 97 2.80 6.91 7.02
N LEU A 98 4.10 6.73 6.79
CA LEU A 98 4.59 5.76 5.81
C LEU A 98 4.20 4.32 6.20
N ILE A 99 4.38 3.92 7.46
CA ILE A 99 3.94 2.59 7.93
C ILE A 99 2.44 2.43 7.73
N MET A 100 1.64 3.44 8.10
CA MET A 100 0.18 3.40 7.93
C MET A 100 -0.23 3.22 6.47
N LEU A 101 0.34 4.03 5.56
CA LEU A 101 0.00 4.00 4.14
C LEU A 101 0.46 2.70 3.48
N PHE A 102 1.72 2.29 3.69
CA PHE A 102 2.26 1.06 3.10
C PHE A 102 1.53 -0.20 3.53
N LEU A 103 1.06 -0.29 4.78
CA LEU A 103 0.35 -1.47 5.26
C LEU A 103 -1.13 -1.50 4.86
N LEU A 104 -1.75 -0.35 4.55
CA LEU A 104 -3.20 -0.27 4.36
C LEU A 104 -3.62 0.10 2.95
N LEU A 105 -2.93 1.01 2.28
CA LEU A 105 -3.45 1.68 1.09
C LEU A 105 -3.60 0.71 -0.08
N ASP A 106 -2.59 -0.09 -0.40
CA ASP A 106 -2.68 -1.06 -1.49
C ASP A 106 -3.58 -2.26 -1.17
N ALA A 107 -3.62 -2.67 0.10
CA ALA A 107 -4.58 -3.69 0.52
C ALA A 107 -6.04 -3.20 0.39
N LEU A 108 -6.29 -1.92 0.67
CA LEU A 108 -7.59 -1.30 0.45
C LEU A 108 -7.88 -1.07 -1.03
N ASN A 109 -6.88 -0.65 -1.81
CA ASN A 109 -6.97 -0.45 -3.26
C ASN A 109 -7.40 -1.74 -3.96
N LEU A 110 -6.71 -2.86 -3.71
CA LEU A 110 -7.06 -4.15 -4.33
C LEU A 110 -8.39 -4.72 -3.84
N LEU A 111 -8.85 -4.33 -2.65
CA LEU A 111 -10.16 -4.73 -2.15
C LEU A 111 -11.30 -3.95 -2.81
N ILE A 112 -11.23 -2.62 -2.83
CA ILE A 112 -12.36 -1.74 -3.17
C ILE A 112 -12.19 -1.04 -4.53
N GLY A 113 -10.95 -0.71 -4.92
CA GLY A 113 -10.61 -0.08 -6.19
C GLY A 113 -11.23 -0.72 -7.44
N PRO A 114 -11.38 -2.06 -7.51
CA PRO A 114 -12.02 -2.72 -8.66
C PRO A 114 -13.46 -2.26 -8.92
N PHE A 115 -14.18 -1.82 -7.89
CA PHE A 115 -15.56 -1.34 -8.01
C PHE A 115 -15.67 0.13 -8.41
N ILE A 116 -14.55 0.87 -8.42
CA ILE A 116 -14.54 2.31 -8.66
C ILE A 116 -13.84 2.65 -9.98
N TYR A 117 -12.63 2.11 -10.19
CA TYR A 117 -11.78 2.45 -11.34
C TYR A 117 -10.99 1.24 -11.90
N GLY A 118 -11.25 0.03 -11.41
CA GLY A 118 -10.53 -1.19 -11.82
C GLY A 118 -9.19 -1.35 -11.11
N GLY A 119 -8.22 -0.50 -11.45
CA GLY A 119 -6.88 -0.49 -10.87
C GLY A 119 -6.08 -1.77 -11.16
N ASP A 120 -5.08 -2.03 -10.32
CA ASP A 120 -4.08 -3.09 -10.51
C ASP A 120 -4.63 -4.51 -10.58
N ILE A 121 -5.81 -4.74 -9.99
CA ILE A 121 -6.38 -6.08 -9.92
C ILE A 121 -6.58 -6.68 -11.31
N GLY A 122 -6.87 -5.86 -12.31
CA GLY A 122 -7.13 -6.32 -13.67
C GLY A 122 -5.92 -7.05 -14.25
N GLY A 123 -4.74 -6.44 -14.15
CA GLY A 123 -3.50 -7.05 -14.61
C GLY A 123 -3.09 -8.26 -13.77
N ILE A 124 -3.34 -8.25 -12.46
CA ILE A 124 -3.10 -9.39 -11.56
C ILE A 124 -3.95 -10.60 -11.98
N VAL A 125 -5.26 -10.39 -12.16
CA VAL A 125 -6.23 -11.44 -12.51
C VAL A 125 -5.93 -12.03 -13.89
N VAL A 126 -5.75 -11.17 -14.89
CA VAL A 126 -5.48 -11.61 -16.27
C VAL A 126 -4.10 -12.25 -16.37
N GLY A 127 -3.09 -11.66 -15.73
CA GLY A 127 -1.72 -12.13 -15.85
C GLY A 127 -1.46 -13.46 -15.15
N PHE A 128 -2.03 -13.67 -13.96
CA PHE A 128 -1.86 -14.92 -13.21
C PHE A 128 -2.99 -15.94 -13.43
N GLY A 129 -4.04 -15.58 -14.17
CA GLY A 129 -5.19 -16.46 -14.41
C GLY A 129 -5.96 -16.80 -13.12
N ILE A 130 -5.98 -15.89 -12.16
CA ILE A 130 -6.62 -16.11 -10.84
C ILE A 130 -7.93 -15.34 -10.72
N ASN A 131 -8.88 -15.88 -9.96
CA ASN A 131 -10.18 -15.24 -9.76
C ASN A 131 -10.04 -13.92 -8.99
N GLN A 132 -10.72 -12.86 -9.44
CA GLN A 132 -10.69 -11.55 -8.79
C GLN A 132 -11.12 -11.60 -7.32
N TYR A 133 -12.21 -12.31 -7.01
CA TYR A 133 -12.71 -12.44 -5.64
C TYR A 133 -11.70 -13.14 -4.73
N PHE A 134 -10.92 -14.07 -5.27
CA PHE A 134 -9.85 -14.70 -4.50
C PHE A 134 -8.78 -13.67 -4.09
N VAL A 135 -8.33 -12.83 -5.03
CA VAL A 135 -7.41 -11.73 -4.73
C VAL A 135 -8.01 -10.79 -3.69
N GLN A 136 -9.27 -10.37 -3.87
CA GLN A 136 -9.95 -9.48 -2.91
C GLN A 136 -10.07 -10.09 -1.51
N ILE A 137 -10.40 -11.38 -1.38
CA ILE A 137 -10.47 -12.07 -0.08
C ILE A 137 -9.10 -12.08 0.60
N VAL A 138 -8.03 -12.39 -0.14
CA VAL A 138 -6.66 -12.37 0.40
C VAL A 138 -6.31 -10.97 0.91
N PHE A 139 -6.53 -9.93 0.10
CA PHE A 139 -6.22 -8.56 0.50
C PHE A 139 -7.14 -8.01 1.59
N PHE A 140 -8.39 -8.48 1.69
CA PHE A 140 -9.26 -8.21 2.83
C PHE A 140 -8.67 -8.77 4.13
N VAL A 141 -8.21 -10.03 4.12
CA VAL A 141 -7.57 -10.63 5.30
C VAL A 141 -6.28 -9.88 5.67
N ILE A 142 -5.44 -9.55 4.68
CA ILE A 142 -4.23 -8.74 4.88
C ILE A 142 -4.58 -7.39 5.51
N LEU A 143 -5.59 -6.70 5.00
CA LEU A 143 -6.04 -5.41 5.52
C LEU A 143 -6.46 -5.52 6.99
N LEU A 144 -7.21 -6.56 7.35
CA LEU A 144 -7.63 -6.80 8.73
C LEU A 144 -6.43 -7.06 9.66
N VAL A 145 -5.49 -7.90 9.24
CA VAL A 145 -4.26 -8.19 10.02
C VAL A 145 -3.43 -6.93 10.20
N ASN A 146 -3.20 -6.17 9.13
CA ASN A 146 -2.41 -4.94 9.17
C ASN A 146 -3.03 -3.86 10.04
N ARG A 147 -4.34 -3.69 9.93
CA ARG A 147 -5.11 -2.82 10.81
C ARG A 147 -4.99 -3.23 12.27
N GLU A 148 -4.99 -4.53 12.57
CA GLU A 148 -4.83 -5.02 13.95
C GLU A 148 -3.41 -4.80 14.48
N LEU A 149 -2.38 -5.05 13.66
CA LEU A 149 -0.98 -4.72 13.96
C LEU A 149 -0.81 -3.23 14.29
N ILE A 150 -1.42 -2.36 13.49
CA ILE A 150 -1.41 -0.92 13.71
C ILE A 150 -2.07 -0.58 15.06
N ALA A 151 -3.30 -1.06 15.28
CA ALA A 151 -4.08 -0.72 16.48
C ALA A 151 -3.39 -1.19 17.77
N GLN A 152 -2.81 -2.39 17.76
CA GLN A 152 -2.21 -2.99 18.95
C GLN A 152 -0.75 -2.59 19.19
N LYS A 153 0.02 -2.33 18.13
CA LYS A 153 1.49 -2.24 18.24
C LYS A 153 2.10 -0.98 17.63
N LEU A 154 1.42 -0.28 16.72
CA LEU A 154 1.91 1.00 16.19
C LEU A 154 1.34 2.18 17.00
N LEU A 155 0.03 2.30 17.11
CA LEU A 155 -0.63 3.43 17.79
C LEU A 155 -0.12 3.63 19.23
N PRO A 156 0.06 2.57 20.06
CA PRO A 156 0.54 2.75 21.42
C PRO A 156 1.96 3.30 21.51
N VAL A 157 2.83 2.97 20.54
CA VAL A 157 4.22 3.47 20.50
C VAL A 157 4.25 4.99 20.30
N TYR A 158 3.24 5.55 19.64
CA TYR A 158 3.06 6.99 19.46
C TYR A 158 2.15 7.62 20.52
N GLY A 159 1.75 6.87 21.55
CA GLY A 159 0.87 7.36 22.62
C GLY A 159 -0.57 7.65 22.17
N ILE A 160 -0.98 7.14 21.01
CA ILE A 160 -2.31 7.41 20.45
C ILE A 160 -3.33 6.46 21.09
N LYS A 161 -4.37 7.03 21.70
CA LYS A 161 -5.52 6.30 22.23
C LYS A 161 -6.76 6.66 21.43
N THR A 162 -7.52 5.66 20.99
CA THR A 162 -8.74 5.88 20.21
C THR A 162 -9.79 4.83 20.53
N LYS A 163 -11.05 5.26 20.52
CA LYS A 163 -12.22 4.37 20.60
C LYS A 163 -12.79 4.04 19.21
N HIS A 164 -12.22 4.61 18.15
CA HIS A 164 -12.71 4.45 16.79
C HIS A 164 -12.68 2.98 16.37
N PRO A 165 -13.78 2.43 15.82
CA PRO A 165 -13.87 1.02 15.50
C PRO A 165 -12.86 0.56 14.45
N LEU A 166 -12.27 1.44 13.64
CA LEU A 166 -11.18 1.09 12.70
C LEU A 166 -9.78 1.04 13.34
N PHE A 167 -9.59 1.64 14.51
CA PHE A 167 -8.26 1.83 15.10
C PHE A 167 -8.16 1.41 16.57
N ARG A 168 -9.24 0.87 17.15
CA ARG A 168 -9.22 0.15 18.43
C ARG A 168 -8.87 -1.32 18.20
N PRO A 169 -8.05 -1.99 19.03
CA PRO A 169 -7.87 -3.43 18.93
C PRO A 169 -9.22 -4.16 18.96
N TRP A 170 -9.41 -5.10 18.04
CA TRP A 170 -10.58 -5.98 18.05
C TRP A 170 -10.30 -7.25 18.84
N ILE A 171 -9.04 -7.69 18.80
CA ILE A 171 -8.57 -8.87 19.51
C ILE A 171 -7.68 -8.37 20.64
N ARG A 172 -7.95 -8.77 21.88
CA ARG A 172 -7.00 -8.55 22.98
C ARG A 172 -6.02 -9.71 22.97
N LEU A 173 -4.84 -9.53 22.40
CA LEU A 173 -3.75 -10.44 22.68
C LEU A 173 -3.43 -10.30 24.18
N LYS A 174 -3.57 -11.38 24.95
CA LYS A 174 -3.04 -11.43 26.32
C LYS A 174 -1.54 -11.13 26.20
N GLU A 175 -1.11 -10.01 26.76
CA GLU A 175 0.31 -9.79 26.99
C GLU A 175 0.74 -10.83 28.03
N ASN A 176 1.50 -11.83 27.60
CA ASN A 176 2.28 -12.62 28.55
C ASN A 176 3.27 -11.62 29.18
N MET A 177 3.12 -11.45 30.50
CA MET A 177 3.98 -10.65 31.37
C MET A 177 5.46 -10.99 31.18
#